data_AF-A0A1C5U589-F1
#
_entry.id   AF-A0A1C5U589-F1
#
_cell.length_a   1.000
_cell.length_b   1.000
_cell.length_c   1.000
_cell.angle_alpha   90.00
_cell.angle_beta   90.00
_cell.angle_gamma   90.00
#
_symmetry.space_group_name_H-M   'P 1'
#
loop_
_entity.id
_entity.type
_entity.pdbx_description
1 polymer ?
#
loop_
_entity_poly.entity_id
_entity_poly.type
_entity_poly.pdbx_seq_one_letter_code
_entity_poly.pdbx_strand_id
1 'polypeptide(L)'
;MAEKIERLVGTRGREENKALYVIFPYNEDDVREMFEEENLENLYFADAPESKMSLSNFNRIVLQADDRMEKIREEIEATVKFLKKQMKAHPDWKGTSETKGIPYEDGVIWKYFMKDSYKNKDEKVRVWVYKGEMVVYYGEQKKG
;
A
#
# COMPACT_ATOMS: atom_id res chain seq x y z
N MET A 1 14.07 -1.24 -6.41
CA MET A 1 14.23 -1.91 -5.11
C MET A 1 13.20 -1.33 -4.19
N ALA A 2 12.09 -2.04 -4.06
CA ALA A 2 11.07 -1.77 -3.07
C ALA A 2 11.72 -1.70 -1.67
N GLU A 3 11.27 -0.75 -0.84
CA GLU A 3 11.71 -0.63 0.54
C GLU A 3 11.51 -1.95 1.30
N LYS A 4 12.46 -2.30 2.16
CA LYS A 4 12.30 -3.45 3.05
C LYS A 4 11.26 -3.10 4.11
N ILE A 5 10.24 -3.93 4.27
CA ILE A 5 9.20 -3.72 5.28
C ILE A 5 9.46 -4.66 6.44
N GLU A 6 9.69 -4.11 7.62
CA GLU A 6 9.80 -4.88 8.85
C GLU A 6 8.43 -5.00 9.53
N ARG A 7 8.03 -6.23 9.90
CA ARG A 7 6.74 -6.51 10.54
C ARG A 7 6.88 -7.50 11.68
N LEU A 8 6.07 -7.32 12.73
CA LEU A 8 6.04 -8.26 13.84
C LEU A 8 5.20 -9.49 13.48
N VAL A 9 5.83 -10.66 13.51
CA VAL A 9 5.22 -11.95 13.23
C VAL A 9 5.22 -12.80 14.48
N GLY A 10 4.12 -13.49 14.75
CA GLY A 10 4.02 -14.44 15.85
C GLY A 10 3.59 -15.84 15.43
N THR A 11 3.78 -16.81 16.32
CA THR A 11 3.30 -18.19 16.17
C THR A 11 1.93 -18.37 16.84
N ARG A 12 1.09 -19.26 16.31
CA ARG A 12 -0.14 -19.74 16.98
C ARG A 12 -0.03 -21.23 17.29
N GLY A 13 -0.76 -21.66 18.32
CA GLY A 13 -0.94 -23.08 18.63
C GLY A 13 0.27 -23.76 19.28
N ARG A 14 1.24 -22.99 19.80
CA ARG A 14 2.37 -23.51 20.57
C ARG A 14 2.13 -23.39 22.07
N GLU A 15 2.82 -24.23 22.85
CA GLU A 15 2.90 -24.10 24.31
C GLU A 15 3.53 -22.75 24.69
N GLU A 16 4.58 -22.34 23.97
CA GLU A 16 5.20 -21.03 24.07
C GLU A 16 5.16 -20.31 22.71
N ASN A 17 4.38 -19.23 22.62
CA ASN A 17 4.32 -18.44 21.39
C ASN A 17 5.52 -17.50 21.28
N LYS A 18 6.14 -17.46 20.11
CA LYS A 18 7.19 -16.50 19.74
C LYS A 18 6.59 -15.29 19.04
N ALA A 19 7.24 -14.14 19.16
CA ALA A 19 6.96 -12.95 18.37
C ALA A 19 8.29 -12.30 17.96
N LEU A 20 8.59 -12.27 16.66
CA LEU A 20 9.85 -11.78 16.10
C LEU A 20 9.58 -10.87 14.90
N TYR A 21 10.51 -9.95 14.64
CA TYR A 21 10.43 -9.08 13.47
C TYR A 21 10.94 -9.82 12.23
N VAL A 22 10.15 -9.76 11.15
CA VAL A 22 10.46 -10.34 9.85
C VAL A 22 10.55 -9.22 8.82
N ILE A 23 11.59 -9.28 7.99
CA ILE A 23 11.82 -8.34 6.90
C ILE A 23 11.24 -8.91 5.61
N PHE A 24 10.36 -8.14 4.97
CA PHE A 24 9.73 -8.47 3.71
C PHE A 24 10.40 -7.74 2.53
N PRO A 25 10.56 -8.39 1.36
CA PRO A 25 10.21 -9.78 1.11
C PRO A 25 11.16 -10.76 1.84
N TYR A 26 10.63 -11.89 2.29
CA TYR A 26 11.36 -12.91 3.06
C TYR A 26 11.60 -14.19 2.25
N ASN A 27 12.65 -14.93 2.62
CA ASN A 27 12.88 -16.32 2.19
C ASN A 27 12.16 -17.27 3.16
N GLU A 28 11.35 -18.19 2.62
CA GLU A 28 10.53 -19.07 3.45
C GLU A 28 11.32 -19.96 4.40
N ASP A 29 12.47 -20.49 3.95
CA ASP A 29 13.29 -21.40 4.75
C ASP A 29 13.92 -20.66 5.95
N ASP A 30 14.40 -19.43 5.73
CA ASP A 30 14.93 -18.58 6.82
C ASP A 30 13.86 -18.31 7.90
N VAL A 31 12.61 -18.10 7.48
CA VAL A 31 11.50 -17.86 8.43
C VAL A 31 11.11 -19.14 9.15
N ARG A 32 11.10 -20.30 8.46
CA ARG A 32 10.86 -21.60 9.11
C ARG A 32 11.90 -21.87 10.18
N GLU A 33 13.18 -21.63 9.89
CA GLU A 33 14.28 -21.78 10.85
C GLU A 33 14.12 -20.82 12.03
N MET A 34 13.89 -19.53 11.76
CA MET A 34 13.77 -18.49 12.79
C MET A 34 12.65 -18.77 13.80
N PHE A 35 11.51 -19.28 13.34
CA PHE A 35 10.39 -19.61 14.19
C PHE A 35 10.38 -21.07 14.67
N GLU A 36 11.29 -21.90 14.17
CA GLU A 36 11.27 -23.37 14.32
C GLU A 36 9.90 -23.94 13.89
N GLU A 37 9.28 -23.38 12.84
CA GLU A 37 7.91 -23.68 12.38
C GLU A 37 7.93 -24.19 10.95
N GLU A 38 7.57 -25.47 10.73
CA GLU A 38 7.49 -26.03 9.39
C GLU A 38 6.30 -25.47 8.59
N ASN A 39 5.16 -25.24 9.26
CA ASN A 39 3.94 -24.75 8.62
C ASN A 39 3.78 -23.23 8.82
N LEU A 40 4.14 -22.47 7.79
CA LEU A 40 4.02 -20.99 7.79
C LEU A 40 2.58 -20.49 7.97
N GLU A 41 1.55 -21.31 7.79
CA GLU A 41 0.17 -20.94 8.11
C GLU A 41 -0.07 -20.74 9.62
N ASN A 42 0.79 -21.32 10.47
CA ASN A 42 0.78 -21.08 11.91
C ASN A 42 1.37 -19.72 12.29
N LEU A 43 1.96 -19.00 11.34
CA LEU A 43 2.48 -17.66 11.53
C LEU A 43 1.44 -16.60 11.15
N TYR A 44 1.44 -15.49 11.89
CA TYR A 44 0.52 -14.37 11.66
C TYR A 44 1.18 -13.03 11.96
N PHE A 45 0.68 -11.97 11.33
CA PHE A 45 1.01 -10.61 11.73
C PHE A 45 0.47 -10.34 13.14
N ALA A 46 1.37 -10.13 14.09
CA ALA A 46 1.02 -9.88 15.50
C ALA A 46 0.63 -8.42 15.74
N ASP A 47 0.90 -7.53 14.78
CA ASP A 47 0.45 -6.14 14.78
C ASP A 47 -0.89 -5.97 14.04
N ALA A 48 -1.78 -5.15 14.62
CA ALA A 48 -3.04 -4.78 14.01
C ALA A 48 -2.85 -3.58 13.06
N PRO A 49 -3.60 -3.46 11.95
CA PRO A 49 -4.80 -4.23 11.57
C PRO A 49 -4.59 -5.44 10.63
N GLU A 50 -3.35 -5.89 10.37
CA GLU A 50 -3.06 -6.89 9.33
C GLU A 50 -3.29 -8.35 9.72
N SER A 51 -3.84 -8.61 10.91
CA SER A 51 -4.08 -9.97 11.43
C SER A 51 -4.95 -10.88 10.54
N LYS A 52 -5.56 -10.35 9.48
CA LYS A 52 -6.37 -11.06 8.49
C LYS A 52 -5.61 -11.48 7.22
N MET A 53 -4.42 -10.94 6.95
CA MET A 53 -3.63 -11.28 5.77
C MET A 53 -2.63 -12.38 6.11
N SER A 54 -2.48 -13.39 5.25
CA SER A 54 -1.41 -14.39 5.42
C SER A 54 -0.05 -13.78 5.04
N LEU A 55 1.01 -14.25 5.71
CA LEU A 55 2.38 -13.81 5.45
C LEU A 55 2.79 -14.09 4.00
N SER A 56 2.46 -15.25 3.46
CA SER A 56 2.76 -15.62 2.07
C SER A 56 2.09 -14.68 1.07
N ASN A 57 0.82 -14.30 1.30
CA ASN A 57 0.16 -13.33 0.44
C ASN A 57 0.80 -11.94 0.53
N PHE A 58 1.14 -11.48 1.74
CA PHE A 58 1.85 -10.20 1.89
C PHE A 58 3.20 -10.24 1.18
N ASN A 59 3.97 -11.32 1.37
CA ASN A 59 5.27 -11.52 0.74
C ASN A 59 5.17 -11.46 -0.79
N ARG A 60 4.19 -12.16 -1.38
CA ARG A 60 3.89 -12.13 -2.82
C ARG A 60 3.58 -10.71 -3.31
N ILE A 61 2.79 -9.93 -2.56
CA ILE A 61 2.44 -8.56 -2.93
C ILE A 61 3.68 -7.67 -2.91
N VAL A 62 4.49 -7.77 -1.86
CA VAL A 62 5.74 -7.00 -1.69
C VAL A 62 6.74 -7.31 -2.80
N LEU A 63 6.86 -8.57 -3.22
CA LEU A 63 7.69 -8.97 -4.38
C LEU A 63 7.27 -8.30 -5.69
N GLN A 64 6.01 -7.87 -5.81
CA GLN A 64 5.45 -7.19 -6.99
C GLN A 64 5.38 -5.66 -6.80
N ALA A 65 5.99 -5.11 -5.75
CA ALA A 65 5.78 -3.72 -5.36
C ALA A 65 6.24 -2.73 -6.44
N ASP A 66 7.41 -2.94 -7.06
CA ASP A 66 7.97 -2.01 -8.05
C ASP A 66 7.01 -1.84 -9.25
N ASP A 67 6.57 -2.93 -9.87
CA ASP A 67 5.63 -2.93 -11.00
C ASP A 67 4.25 -2.33 -10.63
N ARG A 68 3.74 -2.68 -9.44
CA ARG A 68 2.45 -2.17 -8.97
C ARG A 68 2.51 -0.68 -8.66
N MET A 69 3.61 -0.21 -8.06
CA MET A 69 3.81 1.22 -7.81
C MET A 69 3.87 2.01 -9.11
N GLU A 70 4.51 1.48 -10.16
CA GLU A 70 4.53 2.10 -11.48
C GLU A 70 3.10 2.23 -12.04
N LYS A 71 2.34 1.13 -12.04
CA LYS A 71 0.94 1.14 -12.50
C LYS A 71 0.07 2.16 -11.74
N ILE A 72 0.18 2.22 -10.41
CA ILE A 72 -0.55 3.20 -9.60
C ILE A 72 -0.17 4.63 -10.00
N ARG A 73 1.13 4.91 -10.25
CA ARG A 73 1.58 6.24 -10.70
C ARG A 73 0.97 6.59 -12.06
N GLU A 74 0.97 5.67 -13.02
CA GLU A 74 0.36 5.89 -14.34
C GLU A 74 -1.14 6.18 -14.24
N GLU A 75 -1.87 5.44 -13.40
CA GLU A 75 -3.30 5.67 -13.18
C GLU A 75 -3.57 7.05 -12.56
N ILE A 76 -2.76 7.47 -11.59
CA ILE A 76 -2.83 8.82 -11.02
C ILE A 76 -2.58 9.86 -12.11
N GLU A 77 -1.52 9.71 -12.90
CA GLU A 77 -1.18 10.68 -13.95
C GLU A 77 -2.28 10.81 -15.02
N ALA A 78 -2.87 9.69 -15.43
CA ALA A 78 -4.02 9.69 -16.34
C ALA A 78 -5.21 10.42 -15.74
N THR A 79 -5.48 10.21 -14.45
CA THR A 79 -6.57 10.86 -13.72
C THR A 79 -6.33 12.37 -13.57
N VAL A 80 -5.11 12.78 -13.23
CA VAL A 80 -4.73 14.20 -13.17
C VAL A 80 -4.92 14.88 -14.52
N LYS A 81 -4.52 14.24 -15.63
CA LYS A 81 -4.73 14.77 -16.99
C LYS A 81 -6.22 14.97 -17.27
N PHE A 82 -7.07 14.05 -16.85
CA PHE A 82 -8.53 14.18 -16.97
C PHE A 82 -9.06 15.35 -16.14
N LEU A 83 -8.70 15.45 -14.86
CA LEU A 83 -9.17 16.53 -13.97
C LEU A 83 -8.70 17.91 -14.45
N LYS A 84 -7.49 18.02 -15.00
CA LYS A 84 -7.00 19.26 -15.64
C LYS A 84 -7.85 19.68 -16.83
N LYS A 85 -8.34 18.74 -17.64
CA LYS A 85 -9.27 19.04 -18.75
C LYS A 85 -10.61 19.53 -18.22
N GLN A 86 -11.14 18.90 -17.17
CA GLN A 86 -12.38 19.32 -16.51
C GLN A 86 -12.27 20.76 -15.95
N MET A 87 -11.19 21.06 -15.24
CA MET A 87 -10.95 22.42 -14.71
C MET A 87 -10.85 23.48 -15.82
N LYS A 88 -10.31 23.14 -17.00
CA LYS A 88 -10.28 24.06 -18.14
C LYS A 88 -11.67 24.30 -18.73
N ALA A 89 -12.53 23.27 -18.74
CA ALA A 89 -13.90 23.37 -19.21
C ALA A 89 -14.82 24.12 -18.22
N HIS A 90 -14.43 24.21 -16.95
CA HIS A 90 -15.18 24.85 -15.88
C HIS A 90 -14.33 25.89 -15.13
N PRO A 91 -14.14 27.10 -15.68
CA PRO A 91 -13.24 28.12 -15.12
C PRO A 91 -13.58 28.56 -13.69
N ASP A 92 -14.84 28.43 -13.28
CA ASP A 92 -15.32 28.82 -11.94
C ASP A 92 -14.98 27.79 -10.86
N TRP A 93 -14.51 26.60 -11.24
CA TRP A 93 -14.16 25.55 -10.29
C TRP A 93 -12.84 25.86 -9.61
N LYS A 94 -12.82 25.78 -8.27
CA LYS A 94 -11.60 25.90 -7.47
C LYS A 94 -10.87 24.57 -7.29
N GLY A 95 -11.51 23.46 -7.63
CA GLY A 95 -10.93 22.13 -7.60
C GLY A 95 -11.96 21.05 -7.90
N THR A 96 -11.48 19.89 -8.28
CA THR A 96 -12.29 18.72 -8.59
C THR A 96 -11.53 17.44 -8.21
N SER A 97 -12.24 16.33 -8.06
CA SER A 97 -11.66 15.04 -7.71
C SER A 97 -12.33 13.90 -8.47
N GLU A 98 -11.56 12.86 -8.70
CA GLU A 98 -12.05 11.57 -9.19
C GLU A 98 -11.76 10.49 -8.15
N THR A 99 -12.73 9.62 -7.93
CA THR A 99 -12.59 8.44 -7.07
C THR A 99 -12.60 7.19 -7.93
N LYS A 100 -11.65 6.28 -7.71
CA LYS A 100 -11.54 5.00 -8.41
C LYS A 100 -11.36 3.87 -7.42
N GLY A 101 -12.09 2.78 -7.61
CA GLY A 101 -11.81 1.54 -6.88
C GLY A 101 -10.41 1.02 -7.27
N ILE A 102 -9.66 0.55 -6.29
CA ILE A 102 -8.35 -0.07 -6.51
C ILE A 102 -8.36 -1.53 -6.04
N PRO A 103 -7.61 -2.43 -6.71
CA PRO A 103 -7.40 -3.79 -6.23
C PRO A 103 -6.83 -3.81 -4.80
N TYR A 104 -7.15 -4.87 -4.05
CA TYR A 104 -6.67 -5.03 -2.68
C TYR A 104 -5.14 -4.93 -2.59
N GLU A 105 -4.42 -5.61 -3.47
CA GLU A 105 -2.97 -5.58 -3.53
C GLU A 105 -2.43 -4.18 -3.78
N ASP A 106 -3.05 -3.41 -4.66
CA ASP A 106 -2.62 -2.04 -4.96
C ASP A 106 -2.87 -1.11 -3.76
N GLY A 107 -3.92 -1.38 -2.97
CA GLY A 107 -4.15 -0.73 -1.68
C GLY A 107 -3.08 -1.04 -0.63
N VAL A 108 -2.59 -2.29 -0.60
CA VAL A 108 -1.45 -2.69 0.24
C VAL A 108 -0.18 -1.96 -0.21
N ILE A 109 0.10 -1.94 -1.52
CA ILE A 109 1.26 -1.22 -2.07
C ILE A 109 1.19 0.26 -1.75
N TRP A 110 0.03 0.89 -1.93
CA TRP A 110 -0.16 2.28 -1.54
C TRP A 110 0.16 2.50 -0.07
N LYS A 111 -0.41 1.67 0.83
CA LYS A 111 -0.25 1.81 2.27
C LYS A 111 1.21 1.76 2.70
N TYR A 112 1.99 0.81 2.19
CA TYR A 112 3.32 0.52 2.72
C TYR A 112 4.47 1.18 1.96
N PHE A 113 4.29 1.49 0.67
CA PHE A 113 5.39 1.98 -0.17
C PHE A 113 5.18 3.41 -0.69
N MET A 114 3.93 3.86 -0.78
CA MET A 114 3.63 5.12 -1.48
C MET A 114 3.02 6.19 -0.59
N LYS A 115 2.22 5.84 0.42
CA LYS A 115 1.40 6.80 1.16
C LYS A 115 2.21 7.98 1.71
N ASP A 116 3.38 7.70 2.27
CA ASP A 116 4.21 8.71 2.94
C ASP A 116 5.30 9.30 2.01
N SER A 117 5.64 8.60 0.93
CA SER A 117 6.71 8.96 -0.01
C SER A 117 6.20 9.64 -1.29
N TYR A 118 4.94 9.38 -1.67
CA TYR A 118 4.37 9.83 -2.94
C TYR A 118 4.19 11.35 -2.93
N LYS A 119 4.82 12.01 -3.90
CA LYS A 119 4.64 13.43 -4.19
C LYS A 119 4.41 13.60 -5.67
N ASN A 120 3.29 14.25 -6.03
CA ASN A 120 3.07 14.65 -7.41
C ASN A 120 3.94 15.88 -7.72
N LYS A 121 4.38 16.00 -8.98
CA LYS A 121 5.14 17.18 -9.45
C LYS A 121 4.30 18.46 -9.42
N ASP A 122 2.98 18.32 -9.48
CA ASP A 122 2.03 19.43 -9.39
C ASP A 122 1.48 19.52 -7.97
N GLU A 123 1.81 20.60 -7.26
CA GLU A 123 1.40 20.83 -5.87
C GLU A 123 -0.12 21.00 -5.67
N LYS A 124 -0.87 21.18 -6.76
CA LYS A 124 -2.33 21.20 -6.76
C LYS A 124 -2.93 19.80 -6.71
N VAL A 125 -2.13 18.77 -6.92
CA VAL A 125 -2.57 17.38 -6.89
C VAL A 125 -2.43 16.82 -5.48
N ARG A 126 -3.49 16.17 -4.99
CA ARG A 126 -3.46 15.35 -3.77
C ARG A 126 -4.02 13.98 -4.08
N VAL A 127 -3.40 12.97 -3.49
CA VAL A 127 -3.85 11.58 -3.64
C VAL A 127 -3.90 10.94 -2.29
N TRP A 128 -5.00 10.23 -2.02
CA TRP A 128 -5.13 9.39 -0.84
C TRP A 128 -5.95 8.16 -1.19
N VAL A 129 -5.74 7.10 -0.40
CA VAL A 129 -6.51 5.88 -0.49
C VAL A 129 -7.30 5.69 0.80
N TYR A 130 -8.59 5.41 0.66
CA TYR A 130 -9.47 5.12 1.78
C TYR A 130 -10.47 4.04 1.39
N LYS A 131 -10.61 3.01 2.24
CA LYS A 131 -11.58 1.91 2.06
C LYS A 131 -11.56 1.24 0.67
N GLY A 132 -10.38 1.05 0.08
CA GLY A 132 -10.23 0.41 -1.24
C GLY A 132 -10.51 1.35 -2.42
N GLU A 133 -10.61 2.65 -2.18
CA GLU A 133 -10.77 3.66 -3.20
C GLU A 133 -9.58 4.62 -3.19
N MET A 134 -9.03 4.89 -4.37
CA MET A 134 -8.06 5.96 -4.60
C MET A 134 -8.81 7.23 -5.03
N VAL A 135 -8.58 8.31 -4.29
CA VAL A 135 -9.09 9.63 -4.64
C VAL A 135 -7.93 10.47 -5.15
N VAL A 136 -8.10 11.01 -6.35
CA VAL A 136 -7.18 11.98 -6.94
C VAL A 136 -7.90 13.31 -6.99
N TYR A 137 -7.37 14.29 -6.29
CA TYR A 137 -7.86 15.67 -6.28
C TYR A 137 -6.91 16.57 -7.06
N TYR A 138 -7.47 17.54 -7.78
CA TYR A 138 -6.73 18.62 -8.42
C TYR A 138 -7.45 19.96 -8.17
N GLY A 139 -6.77 20.91 -7.53
CA GLY A 139 -7.35 22.22 -7.23
C GLY A 139 -6.51 23.12 -6.34
N GLU A 140 -7.02 24.30 -6.06
CA GLU A 140 -6.43 25.26 -5.14
C GLU A 140 -6.48 24.71 -3.71
N GLN A 141 -5.37 24.84 -2.99
CA GLN A 141 -5.33 24.47 -1.59
C GLN A 141 -6.29 25.37 -0.80
N LYS A 142 -7.29 24.77 -0.13
CA LYS A 142 -7.85 25.42 1.06
C LYS A 142 -6.72 25.45 2.09
N LYS A 143 -6.16 26.63 2.35
CA LYS A 143 -5.41 26.86 3.58
C LYS A 143 -6.35 26.52 4.72
N GLY A 144 -6.10 25.40 5.38
CA GLY A 144 -6.70 25.08 6.67
C GLY A 144 -6.16 26.03 7.72
#